data_AF-A0A9P6ERX3-F1
#
_entry.id   AF-A0A9P6ERX3-F1
#
_cell.length_a   1.000
_cell.length_b   1.000
_cell.length_c   1.000
_cell.angle_alpha   90.00
_cell.angle_beta   90.00
_cell.angle_gamma   90.00
#
_symmetry.space_group_name_H-M   'P 1'
#
loop_
_entity.id
_entity.type
_entity.pdbx_description
1 polymer ?
#
loop_
_entity_poly.entity_id
_entity_poly.type
_entity_poly.pdbx_seq_one_letter_code
_entity_poly.pdbx_strand_id
1 'polypeptide(L)'
;MPRLLPRLAKEIEKQGNGFLKCYPITFAKKKRVTKSLYKAPHPKPSFHPSNYEKSILLGSNSPVTFSKDYSHHKRLPPSVSSQPSLPRDGDAPRQMSQVEFSWWANPYLRMLASPIRTCIATGATLPSDLLIRLVGLRVETPIVLGPKKEVVPATLAPDGILHPKYVSRRSGGNAIYALCWRKAIEDLQKGPFKRISAHLKYPHHLPDQVAHLLRLRVLQELELVTERLEWATRSGRNLANDAVVLRRLSREEWGLMKTTKTIPYQSAIAVLILPPPNKDPVTKKRPQPSMSALPPTDEDRPENLPPLSELLSISSDTFPDETGMLPRPEVPLYHSITAFPSRSQRAALHIFLTRILTAERHLKRLHNEKNGDKSVIPAEKFEAFSVNKSSHAFLLCSDAKTVQRGDTAAVAKALWRLRMYESEGWSTT
;
A
#
# COMPACT_ATOMS: atom_id res chain seq x y z
N MET A 1 -10.91 -40.16 24.64
CA MET A 1 -9.70 -39.69 23.94
C MET A 1 -8.48 -40.66 24.06
N PRO A 2 -8.63 -41.99 23.90
CA PRO A 2 -7.54 -42.94 24.22
C PRO A 2 -6.37 -42.98 23.21
N ARG A 3 -6.51 -42.41 22.01
CA ARG A 3 -5.47 -42.48 20.96
C ARG A 3 -4.47 -41.33 20.97
N LEU A 4 -4.72 -40.27 21.75
CA LEU A 4 -3.90 -39.06 21.78
C LEU A 4 -2.75 -39.18 22.79
N LEU A 5 -3.01 -39.77 23.95
CA LEU A 5 -2.04 -39.93 25.03
C LEU A 5 -0.80 -40.77 24.64
N PRO A 6 -0.92 -41.94 23.97
CA PRO A 6 0.28 -42.68 23.56
C PRO A 6 1.10 -41.94 22.50
N ARG A 7 0.46 -41.13 21.65
CA ARG A 7 1.17 -40.32 20.64
C ARG A 7 1.93 -39.16 21.28
N LEU A 8 1.34 -38.53 22.30
CA LEU A 8 2.00 -37.48 23.08
C LEU A 8 3.16 -38.03 23.89
N ALA A 9 2.96 -39.15 24.59
CA ALA A 9 4.02 -39.80 25.37
C ALA A 9 5.23 -40.16 24.48
N LYS A 10 4.99 -40.76 23.31
CA LYS A 10 6.04 -41.13 22.37
C LYS A 10 6.81 -39.93 21.81
N GLU A 11 6.14 -38.79 21.67
CA GLU A 11 6.79 -37.57 21.17
C GLU A 11 7.55 -36.81 22.26
N ILE A 12 7.11 -36.92 23.52
CA ILE A 12 7.84 -36.42 24.70
C ILE A 12 9.11 -37.25 24.91
N GLU A 13 9.05 -38.59 24.80
CA GLU A 13 10.23 -39.46 24.89
C GLU A 13 11.26 -39.15 23.80
N LYS A 14 10.80 -38.89 22.57
CA LYS A 14 11.70 -38.45 21.48
C LYS A 14 12.34 -37.08 21.73
N GLN A 15 11.64 -36.17 22.41
CA GLN A 15 12.19 -34.87 22.81
C GLN A 15 13.24 -35.01 23.92
N GLY A 16 13.01 -35.91 24.88
CA GLY A 16 13.94 -36.18 25.99
C GLY A 16 15.28 -36.76 25.55
N ASN A 17 15.30 -37.56 24.47
CA ASN A 17 16.52 -38.21 23.97
C ASN A 17 17.43 -37.29 23.11
N GLY A 18 17.22 -35.97 23.12
CA GLY A 18 18.12 -35.00 22.48
C GLY A 18 18.14 -35.00 20.94
N PHE A 19 17.31 -35.85 20.29
CA PHE A 19 17.28 -35.98 18.83
C PHE A 19 16.47 -34.89 18.10
N LEU A 20 15.71 -34.07 18.83
CA LEU A 20 14.89 -33.03 18.22
C LEU A 20 15.21 -31.67 18.83
N LYS A 21 15.97 -30.84 18.08
CA LYS A 21 15.84 -29.38 18.17
C LYS A 21 14.35 -29.08 18.13
N CYS A 22 13.82 -28.31 19.08
CA CYS A 22 12.44 -27.85 19.11
C CYS A 22 12.07 -27.19 17.78
N TYR A 23 11.66 -27.97 16.78
CA TYR A 23 11.01 -27.45 15.61
C TYR A 23 9.58 -27.12 16.06
N PRO A 24 9.12 -25.87 15.90
CA PRO A 24 7.74 -25.53 16.19
C PRO A 24 6.85 -26.53 15.45
N ILE A 25 5.84 -27.08 16.14
CA ILE A 25 4.86 -28.00 15.57
C ILE A 25 4.18 -27.26 14.40
N THR A 26 4.77 -27.38 13.23
CA THR A 26 4.19 -26.89 12.00
C THR A 26 3.22 -27.97 11.60
N PHE A 27 1.95 -27.77 11.97
CA PHE A 27 0.88 -28.50 11.30
C PHE A 27 1.08 -28.22 9.82
N ALA A 28 1.62 -29.19 9.09
CA ALA A 28 1.71 -29.13 7.65
C ALA A 28 0.29 -28.97 7.17
N LYS A 29 -0.11 -27.72 6.91
CA LYS A 29 -1.44 -27.39 6.41
C LYS A 29 -1.54 -28.17 5.12
N LYS A 30 -2.28 -29.29 5.13
CA LYS A 30 -2.61 -30.02 3.90
C LYS A 30 -3.12 -28.95 2.96
N LYS A 31 -2.34 -28.66 1.90
CA LYS A 31 -2.72 -27.65 0.92
C LYS A 31 -4.05 -28.15 0.36
N ARG A 32 -5.15 -27.54 0.79
CA ARG A 32 -6.45 -27.80 0.18
C ARG A 32 -6.26 -27.37 -1.26
N VAL A 33 -6.15 -28.34 -2.16
CA VAL A 33 -6.16 -28.06 -3.60
C VAL A 33 -7.57 -27.57 -3.86
N THR A 34 -7.72 -26.25 -3.89
CA THR A 34 -8.98 -25.62 -4.29
C THR A 34 -9.16 -25.96 -5.75
N LYS A 35 -10.10 -26.87 -6.05
CA LYS A 35 -10.48 -27.15 -7.44
C LYS A 35 -10.81 -25.84 -8.11
N SER A 36 -10.19 -25.59 -9.27
CA SER A 36 -10.60 -24.49 -10.14
C SER A 36 -12.11 -24.58 -10.38
N LEU A 37 -12.85 -23.52 -10.05
CA LEU A 37 -14.25 -23.39 -10.47
C LEU A 37 -14.35 -22.81 -11.88
N TYR A 38 -13.21 -22.42 -12.48
CA TYR A 38 -13.17 -21.90 -13.83
C TYR A 38 -13.30 -23.04 -14.84
N LYS A 39 -14.35 -22.97 -15.65
CA LYS A 39 -14.47 -23.70 -16.92
C LYS A 39 -14.32 -22.69 -18.04
N ALA A 40 -13.54 -23.02 -19.07
CA ALA A 40 -13.46 -22.19 -20.26
C ALA A 40 -14.86 -22.09 -20.86
N PRO A 41 -15.43 -20.88 -21.04
CA PRO A 41 -16.73 -20.76 -21.68
C PRO A 41 -16.59 -21.31 -23.10
N HIS A 42 -17.63 -21.97 -23.59
CA HIS A 42 -17.68 -22.35 -25.00
C HIS A 42 -17.48 -21.12 -25.89
N PRO A 43 -16.87 -21.27 -27.08
CA PRO A 43 -16.71 -20.16 -28.01
C PRO A 43 -18.05 -19.47 -28.24
N LYS A 44 -18.03 -18.13 -28.37
CA LYS A 44 -19.25 -17.36 -28.61
C LYS A 44 -19.97 -17.97 -29.82
N PRO A 45 -21.24 -18.39 -29.69
CA PRO A 45 -21.95 -18.96 -30.82
C PRO A 45 -22.06 -17.88 -31.91
N SER A 46 -21.90 -18.29 -33.16
CA SER A 46 -22.20 -17.40 -34.27
C SER A 46 -23.72 -17.17 -34.30
N PHE A 47 -24.16 -15.99 -34.68
CA PHE A 47 -25.58 -15.75 -34.96
C PHE A 47 -25.87 -15.69 -36.46
N HIS A 48 -24.87 -16.03 -37.29
CA HIS A 48 -25.06 -16.11 -38.73
C HIS A 48 -25.84 -17.39 -39.12
N PRO A 49 -26.97 -17.27 -39.84
CA PRO A 49 -27.79 -18.43 -40.22
C PRO A 49 -27.03 -19.48 -41.03
N SER A 50 -26.08 -19.05 -41.87
CA SER A 50 -25.24 -19.93 -42.70
C SER A 50 -24.40 -20.93 -41.91
N ASN A 51 -24.15 -20.64 -40.63
CA ASN A 51 -23.30 -21.49 -39.79
C ASN A 51 -24.10 -22.64 -39.14
N TYR A 52 -25.40 -22.74 -39.43
CA TYR A 52 -26.28 -23.72 -38.83
C TYR A 52 -27.20 -24.35 -39.88
N GLU A 53 -27.18 -25.69 -40.00
CA GLU A 53 -28.11 -26.43 -40.86
C GLU A 53 -29.57 -26.38 -40.36
N LYS A 54 -29.75 -26.12 -39.05
CA LYS A 54 -31.04 -26.03 -38.36
C LYS A 54 -31.05 -24.82 -37.45
N SER A 55 -32.23 -24.40 -36.98
CA SER A 55 -32.35 -23.30 -36.02
C SER A 55 -31.39 -23.46 -34.84
N ILE A 56 -30.67 -22.39 -34.48
CA ILE A 56 -29.72 -22.33 -33.36
C ILE A 56 -30.36 -22.74 -32.01
N LEU A 57 -31.68 -22.65 -31.90
CA LEU A 57 -32.43 -23.05 -30.72
C LEU A 57 -32.57 -24.57 -30.59
N LEU A 58 -32.54 -25.29 -31.71
CA LEU A 58 -32.71 -26.75 -31.76
C LEU A 58 -31.37 -27.50 -31.87
N GLY A 59 -30.26 -26.76 -32.04
CA GLY A 59 -28.92 -27.33 -32.10
C GLY A 59 -28.48 -27.92 -30.75
N SER A 60 -27.70 -28.99 -30.80
CA SER A 60 -27.10 -29.64 -29.63
C SER A 60 -26.12 -28.76 -28.84
N ASN A 61 -25.71 -27.62 -29.40
CA ASN A 61 -24.89 -26.60 -28.74
C ASN A 61 -25.65 -25.27 -28.59
N SER A 62 -26.97 -25.30 -28.40
CA SER A 62 -27.74 -24.07 -28.25
C SER A 62 -27.38 -23.35 -26.94
N PRO A 63 -27.06 -22.05 -26.97
CA PRO A 63 -26.82 -21.28 -25.74
C PRO A 63 -28.08 -21.16 -24.86
N VAL A 64 -29.26 -21.42 -25.42
CA VAL A 64 -30.53 -21.36 -24.69
C VAL A 64 -30.77 -22.64 -23.89
N THR A 65 -30.60 -23.81 -24.52
CA THR A 65 -30.79 -25.10 -23.82
C THR A 65 -29.61 -25.44 -22.91
N PHE A 66 -28.38 -25.06 -23.29
CA PHE A 66 -27.15 -25.31 -22.54
C PHE A 66 -26.59 -24.04 -21.87
N SER A 67 -27.45 -23.18 -21.33
CA SER A 67 -27.05 -21.91 -20.72
C SER A 67 -25.98 -22.05 -19.61
N LYS A 68 -25.94 -23.19 -18.92
CA LYS A 68 -24.93 -23.50 -17.89
C LYS A 68 -23.52 -23.61 -18.47
N ASP A 69 -23.37 -24.13 -19.69
CA ASP A 69 -22.08 -24.30 -20.36
C ASP A 69 -21.53 -22.98 -20.90
N TYR A 70 -22.42 -22.01 -21.14
CA TYR A 70 -22.08 -20.63 -21.49
C TYR A 70 -22.00 -19.69 -20.27
N SER A 71 -22.14 -20.22 -19.05
CA SER A 71 -22.05 -19.39 -17.84
C SER A 71 -20.63 -18.85 -17.64
N HIS A 72 -20.50 -17.53 -17.55
CA HIS A 72 -19.21 -16.90 -17.30
C HIS A 72 -18.77 -17.17 -15.86
N HIS A 73 -17.86 -18.13 -15.71
CA HIS A 73 -17.20 -18.37 -14.43
C HIS A 73 -16.24 -17.23 -14.11
N LYS A 74 -16.31 -16.71 -12.88
CA LYS A 74 -15.37 -15.71 -12.38
C LYS A 74 -13.98 -16.34 -12.33
N ARG A 75 -13.03 -15.75 -13.05
CA ARG A 75 -11.61 -16.08 -12.90
C ARG A 75 -11.04 -15.45 -11.64
N LEU A 76 -9.93 -15.99 -11.15
CA LEU A 76 -9.12 -15.28 -10.17
C LEU A 76 -8.77 -13.86 -10.66
N PRO A 77 -8.74 -12.87 -9.77
CA PRO A 77 -8.39 -11.51 -10.14
C PRO A 77 -6.98 -11.47 -10.76
N PRO A 78 -6.74 -10.56 -11.71
CA PRO A 78 -5.44 -10.47 -12.35
C PRO A 78 -4.34 -10.16 -11.32
N SER A 79 -3.16 -10.72 -11.52
CA SER A 79 -2.02 -10.53 -10.65
C SER A 79 -1.00 -9.59 -11.29
N VAL A 80 -0.39 -8.74 -10.46
CA VAL A 80 0.73 -7.87 -10.84
C VAL A 80 2.01 -8.70 -11.09
N SER A 81 2.16 -9.83 -10.39
CA SER A 81 3.35 -10.68 -10.48
C SER A 81 3.23 -11.64 -11.66
N SER A 82 4.21 -11.56 -12.57
CA SER A 82 4.17 -12.09 -13.93
C SER A 82 4.62 -13.55 -14.09
N GLN A 83 4.66 -14.34 -13.01
CA GLN A 83 4.97 -15.76 -13.19
C GLN A 83 3.74 -16.60 -12.93
N PRO A 84 2.96 -16.94 -13.99
CA PRO A 84 2.12 -18.11 -13.91
C PRO A 84 3.07 -19.29 -13.65
N SER A 85 3.18 -19.71 -12.39
CA SER A 85 3.66 -21.05 -12.11
C SER A 85 2.78 -21.99 -12.94
N LEU A 86 3.41 -22.84 -13.75
CA LEU A 86 2.73 -23.82 -14.60
C LEU A 86 1.51 -24.39 -13.85
N PRO A 87 0.32 -24.37 -14.45
CA PRO A 87 -0.91 -24.70 -13.76
C PRO A 87 -0.85 -26.15 -13.28
N ARG A 88 -0.56 -26.34 -11.99
CA ARG A 88 -0.91 -27.56 -11.28
C ARG A 88 -2.42 -27.48 -11.01
N ASP A 89 -3.22 -27.88 -12.00
CA ASP A 89 -4.65 -28.18 -11.91
C ASP A 89 -5.59 -27.06 -11.39
N GLY A 90 -5.18 -25.78 -11.46
CA GLY A 90 -5.91 -24.64 -10.90
C GLY A 90 -6.09 -23.45 -11.85
N ASP A 91 -7.10 -22.61 -11.59
CA ASP A 91 -7.26 -21.30 -12.24
C ASP A 91 -6.07 -20.42 -11.81
N ALA A 92 -5.17 -20.09 -12.74
CA ALA A 92 -4.08 -19.18 -12.45
C ALA A 92 -4.57 -17.74 -12.64
N PRO A 93 -4.19 -16.80 -11.74
CA PRO A 93 -4.52 -15.40 -11.96
C PRO A 93 -3.89 -14.96 -13.27
N ARG A 94 -4.71 -14.40 -14.18
CA ARG A 94 -4.20 -13.88 -15.45
C ARG A 94 -3.23 -12.73 -15.21
N GLN A 95 -2.32 -12.51 -16.16
CA GLN A 95 -1.49 -11.31 -16.15
C GLN A 95 -2.35 -10.07 -16.45
N MET A 96 -2.02 -8.96 -15.80
CA MET A 96 -2.63 -7.66 -16.10
C MET A 96 -2.26 -7.21 -17.52
N SER A 97 -3.21 -6.60 -18.22
CA SER A 97 -2.94 -5.90 -19.49
C SER A 97 -2.15 -4.61 -19.23
N GLN A 98 -1.56 -4.00 -20.28
CA GLN A 98 -0.85 -2.73 -20.11
C GLN A 98 -1.75 -1.59 -19.61
N VAL A 99 -3.02 -1.58 -20.04
CA VAL A 99 -4.05 -0.64 -19.57
C VAL A 99 -4.39 -0.90 -18.11
N GLU A 100 -4.48 -2.16 -17.70
CA GLU A 100 -4.68 -2.49 -16.29
C GLU A 100 -3.48 -2.11 -15.44
N PHE A 101 -2.26 -2.26 -15.95
CA PHE A 101 -1.06 -1.78 -15.28
C PHE A 101 -1.05 -0.26 -15.14
N SER A 102 -1.52 0.51 -16.14
CA SER A 102 -1.61 1.96 -16.01
C SER A 102 -2.69 2.38 -15.01
N TRP A 103 -3.84 1.72 -15.01
CA TRP A 103 -4.87 1.95 -13.98
C TRP A 103 -4.40 1.56 -12.60
N TRP A 104 -3.68 0.44 -12.49
CA TRP A 104 -3.07 0.01 -11.25
C TRP A 104 -1.95 0.97 -10.83
N ALA A 105 -1.23 1.60 -11.75
CA ALA A 105 -0.22 2.62 -11.40
C ALA A 105 -0.83 3.91 -10.83
N ASN A 106 -2.11 4.18 -11.11
CA ASN A 106 -2.77 5.40 -10.65
C ASN A 106 -3.32 5.25 -9.22
N PRO A 107 -2.80 6.01 -8.22
CA PRO A 107 -3.23 5.90 -6.84
C PRO A 107 -4.68 6.35 -6.63
N TYR A 108 -5.17 7.32 -7.40
CA TYR A 108 -6.55 7.81 -7.30
C TYR A 108 -7.55 6.74 -7.73
N LEU A 109 -7.30 6.10 -8.87
CA LEU A 109 -8.13 4.99 -9.34
C LEU A 109 -8.16 3.84 -8.33
N ARG A 110 -7.04 3.54 -7.68
CA ARG A 110 -7.02 2.53 -6.61
C ARG A 110 -7.83 2.93 -5.37
N MET A 111 -7.79 4.20 -4.96
CA MET A 111 -8.61 4.69 -3.85
C MET A 111 -10.09 4.59 -4.19
N LEU A 112 -10.49 4.99 -5.41
CA LEU A 112 -11.86 4.95 -5.90
C LEU A 112 -12.38 3.52 -6.12
N ALA A 113 -11.51 2.58 -6.51
CA ALA A 113 -11.86 1.17 -6.66
C ALA A 113 -12.05 0.43 -5.32
N SER A 114 -11.76 1.08 -4.19
CA SER A 114 -11.96 0.47 -2.87
C SER A 114 -13.46 0.36 -2.53
N PRO A 115 -13.88 -0.64 -1.73
CA PRO A 115 -15.30 -0.86 -1.43
C PRO A 115 -15.99 0.37 -0.83
N ILE A 116 -17.18 0.71 -1.30
CA ILE A 116 -17.97 1.82 -0.76
C ILE A 116 -18.48 1.47 0.65
N ARG A 117 -18.40 2.44 1.57
CA ARG A 117 -18.86 2.36 2.95
C ARG A 117 -19.50 3.68 3.36
N THR A 118 -20.31 3.65 4.42
CA THR A 118 -21.00 4.82 4.95
C THR A 118 -20.23 5.39 6.13
N CYS A 119 -19.95 6.69 6.10
CA CYS A 119 -19.37 7.42 7.23
C CYS A 119 -20.40 7.55 8.36
N ILE A 120 -20.05 7.16 9.58
CA ILE A 120 -20.94 7.23 10.74
C ILE A 120 -21.23 8.66 11.20
N ALA A 121 -20.30 9.59 10.98
CA ALA A 121 -20.43 10.97 11.41
C ALA A 121 -21.32 11.78 10.45
N THR A 122 -21.12 11.61 9.14
CA THR A 122 -21.78 12.43 8.10
C THR A 122 -22.87 11.70 7.32
N GLY A 123 -22.96 10.37 7.41
CA GLY A 123 -23.86 9.56 6.57
C GLY A 123 -23.42 9.44 5.11
N ALA A 124 -22.33 10.10 4.69
CA ALA A 124 -21.85 10.07 3.32
C ALA A 124 -21.34 8.67 2.92
N THR A 125 -21.66 8.22 1.71
CA THR A 125 -21.17 6.97 1.12
C THR A 125 -19.91 7.23 0.30
N LEU A 126 -18.77 6.73 0.76
CA LEU A 126 -17.45 6.97 0.15
C LEU A 126 -16.66 5.66 0.03
N PRO A 127 -15.70 5.58 -0.90
CA PRO A 127 -14.73 4.48 -0.95
C PRO A 127 -13.97 4.33 0.38
N SER A 128 -13.73 3.08 0.80
CA SER A 128 -13.11 2.76 2.09
C SER A 128 -11.71 3.34 2.31
N ASP A 129 -10.95 3.61 1.24
CA ASP A 129 -9.65 4.26 1.34
C ASP A 129 -9.75 5.74 1.75
N LEU A 130 -10.91 6.39 1.52
CA LEU A 130 -11.23 7.75 2.00
C LEU A 130 -11.78 7.76 3.43
N LEU A 131 -11.83 6.60 4.09
CA LEU A 131 -12.40 6.42 5.41
C LEU A 131 -11.36 5.78 6.34
N ILE A 132 -11.55 5.99 7.64
CA ILE A 132 -10.83 5.32 8.72
C ILE A 132 -11.76 4.29 9.34
N ARG A 133 -11.34 3.03 9.31
CA ARG A 133 -12.05 1.94 9.98
C ARG A 133 -11.69 1.97 11.47
N LEU A 134 -12.70 2.01 12.32
CA LEU A 134 -12.57 1.92 13.77
C LEU A 134 -13.36 0.71 14.27
N VAL A 135 -12.89 0.08 15.34
CA VAL A 135 -13.50 -1.10 15.95
C VAL A 135 -13.54 -0.93 17.46
N GLY A 136 -14.58 -1.46 18.10
CA GLY A 136 -14.64 -1.53 19.55
C GLY A 136 -13.79 -2.68 20.08
N LEU A 137 -12.73 -2.35 20.82
CA LEU A 137 -11.85 -3.33 21.46
C LEU A 137 -12.26 -3.51 22.91
N ARG A 138 -12.54 -4.75 23.31
CA ARG A 138 -12.66 -5.08 24.72
C ARG A 138 -11.27 -5.07 25.33
N VAL A 139 -11.06 -4.19 26.29
CA VAL A 139 -9.86 -4.24 27.11
C VAL A 139 -10.06 -5.41 28.08
N GLU A 140 -9.18 -6.41 28.01
CA GLU A 140 -9.20 -7.51 28.95
C GLU A 140 -8.90 -6.95 30.34
N THR A 141 -9.94 -6.71 31.12
CA THR A 141 -9.79 -6.44 32.55
C THR A 141 -9.49 -7.78 33.23
N PRO A 142 -8.55 -7.83 34.19
CA PRO A 142 -8.28 -9.04 34.94
C PRO A 142 -9.61 -9.58 35.48
N ILE A 143 -9.83 -10.89 35.33
CA ILE A 143 -11.08 -11.56 35.66
C ILE A 143 -11.31 -11.41 37.17
N VAL A 144 -12.04 -10.38 37.56
CA VAL A 144 -12.58 -10.29 38.91
C VAL A 144 -13.72 -11.29 38.95
N LEU A 145 -13.56 -12.37 39.73
CA LEU A 145 -14.51 -13.47 39.93
C LEU A 145 -15.76 -13.01 40.70
N GLY A 146 -16.43 -11.96 40.20
CA GLY A 146 -17.69 -11.46 40.71
C GLY A 146 -18.87 -12.17 40.04
N PRO A 147 -19.94 -12.52 40.76
CA PRO A 147 -21.11 -13.22 40.22
C PRO A 147 -22.00 -12.35 39.30
N LYS A 148 -21.66 -11.07 39.08
CA LYS A 148 -22.41 -10.19 38.19
C LYS A 148 -21.70 -10.11 36.84
N LYS A 149 -22.43 -10.39 35.75
CA LYS A 149 -22.00 -10.17 34.37
C LYS A 149 -21.81 -8.66 34.13
N GLU A 150 -20.72 -8.11 34.63
CA GLU A 150 -20.37 -6.72 34.39
C GLU A 150 -20.02 -6.57 32.90
N VAL A 151 -20.64 -5.59 32.23
CA VAL A 151 -20.41 -5.37 30.81
C VAL A 151 -19.01 -4.82 30.64
N VAL A 152 -18.10 -5.64 30.12
CA VAL A 152 -16.70 -5.26 29.88
C VAL A 152 -16.67 -4.01 28.98
N PRO A 153 -16.10 -2.89 29.45
CA PRO A 153 -16.05 -1.67 28.65
C PRO A 153 -15.24 -1.92 27.38
N ALA A 154 -15.79 -1.49 26.25
CA ALA A 154 -15.08 -1.51 24.98
C ALA A 154 -14.52 -0.12 24.70
N THR A 155 -13.34 -0.03 24.12
CA THR A 155 -12.69 1.21 23.73
C THR A 155 -12.56 1.27 22.21
N LEU A 156 -12.93 2.40 21.61
CA LEU A 156 -12.81 2.58 20.17
C LEU A 156 -11.33 2.66 19.77
N ALA A 157 -10.92 1.88 18.77
CA ALA A 157 -9.55 1.87 18.28
C ALA A 157 -9.50 1.79 16.75
N PRO A 158 -8.44 2.34 16.12
CA PRO A 158 -8.26 2.23 14.69
C PRO A 158 -7.85 0.82 14.29
N ASP A 159 -8.39 0.32 13.17
CA ASP A 159 -8.07 -0.99 12.63
C ASP A 159 -7.88 -0.95 11.10
N GLY A 160 -7.01 -1.81 10.59
CA GLY A 160 -6.76 -1.94 9.16
C GLY A 160 -6.09 -0.73 8.48
N ILE A 161 -5.54 0.23 9.25
CA ILE A 161 -4.69 1.31 8.73
C ILE A 161 -3.32 0.77 8.30
N LEU A 162 -2.68 -0.03 9.16
CA LEU A 162 -1.37 -0.64 8.90
C LEU A 162 -1.44 -1.73 7.83
N HIS A 163 -0.29 -2.02 7.20
CA HIS A 163 -0.20 -3.00 6.14
C HIS A 163 -0.45 -4.43 6.66
N PRO A 164 -1.25 -5.26 5.96
CA PRO A 164 -1.62 -6.61 6.43
C PRO A 164 -0.44 -7.55 6.75
N LYS A 165 0.73 -7.32 6.15
CA LYS A 165 1.98 -8.04 6.47
C LYS A 165 2.41 -7.83 7.94
N TYR A 166 2.16 -6.65 8.50
CA TYR A 166 2.61 -6.28 9.85
C TYR A 166 1.50 -6.51 10.88
N VAL A 167 0.26 -6.16 10.52
CA VAL A 167 -0.89 -6.29 11.41
C VAL A 167 -2.07 -6.84 10.62
N SER A 168 -2.52 -8.04 11.00
CA SER A 168 -3.76 -8.61 10.46
C SER A 168 -4.96 -7.78 10.93
N ARG A 169 -5.86 -7.48 10.00
CA ARG A 169 -7.16 -6.87 10.33
C ARG A 169 -7.89 -7.75 11.33
N ARG A 170 -8.46 -7.14 12.36
CA ARG A 170 -9.25 -7.88 13.34
C ARG A 170 -10.51 -8.41 12.66
N SER A 171 -10.73 -9.72 12.79
CA SER A 171 -11.93 -10.40 12.33
C SER A 171 -12.96 -10.39 13.47
N GLY A 172 -14.18 -9.93 13.17
CA GLY A 172 -15.26 -9.83 14.15
C GLY A 172 -15.40 -8.43 14.76
N GLY A 173 -16.63 -8.13 15.19
CA GLY A 173 -17.03 -6.83 15.72
C GLY A 173 -17.66 -5.91 14.68
N ASN A 174 -18.60 -5.09 15.14
CA ASN A 174 -19.23 -4.03 14.33
C ASN A 174 -18.18 -2.95 14.09
N ALA A 175 -17.60 -2.94 12.89
CA ALA A 175 -16.69 -1.89 12.47
C ALA A 175 -17.47 -0.64 12.08
N ILE A 176 -16.98 0.51 12.51
CA ILE A 176 -17.52 1.81 12.13
C ILE A 176 -16.51 2.50 11.21
N TYR A 177 -17.01 3.32 10.31
CA TYR A 177 -16.18 4.07 9.38
C TYR A 177 -16.38 5.55 9.64
N ALA A 178 -15.29 6.29 9.74
CA ALA A 178 -15.29 7.74 9.84
C ALA A 178 -14.52 8.33 8.66
N LEU A 179 -14.81 9.57 8.30
CA LEU A 179 -14.13 10.24 7.21
C LEU A 179 -12.62 10.35 7.50
N CYS A 180 -11.76 10.18 6.50
CA CYS A 180 -10.31 10.34 6.64
C CYS A 180 -9.94 11.82 6.79
N TRP A 181 -10.34 12.40 7.91
CA TRP A 181 -10.16 13.80 8.29
C TRP A 181 -10.11 13.91 9.82
N ARG A 182 -9.11 14.62 10.34
CA ARG A 182 -8.87 14.73 11.78
C ARG A 182 -10.07 15.25 12.55
N LYS A 183 -10.70 16.33 12.07
CA LYS A 183 -11.90 16.92 12.70
C LYS A 183 -13.07 15.93 12.75
N ALA A 184 -13.25 15.12 11.71
CA ALA A 184 -14.30 14.10 11.70
C ALA A 184 -14.08 13.00 12.75
N ILE A 185 -12.83 12.67 13.09
CA ILE A 185 -12.51 11.75 14.20
C ILE A 185 -12.77 12.43 15.55
N GLU A 186 -12.39 13.69 15.71
CA GLU A 186 -12.67 14.49 16.91
C GLU A 186 -14.19 14.63 17.14
N ASP A 187 -14.96 14.86 16.09
CA ASP A 187 -16.42 14.93 16.13
C ASP A 187 -17.08 13.62 16.60
N LEU A 188 -16.40 12.47 16.49
CA LEU A 188 -16.91 11.23 17.07
C LEU A 188 -17.02 11.31 18.59
N GLN A 189 -16.28 12.20 19.26
CA GLN A 189 -16.40 12.41 20.70
C GLN A 189 -17.83 12.80 21.12
N LYS A 190 -18.60 13.43 20.21
CA LYS A 190 -20.03 13.77 20.42
C LYS A 190 -20.93 12.53 20.58
N GLY A 191 -20.42 11.33 20.26
CA GLY A 191 -21.08 10.05 20.52
C GLY A 191 -21.96 9.44 19.43
N PRO A 192 -21.81 9.72 18.11
CA PRO A 192 -22.61 9.03 17.08
C PRO A 192 -22.41 7.50 17.10
N PHE A 193 -21.24 7.03 17.58
CA PHE A 193 -20.93 5.62 17.74
C PHE A 193 -21.73 4.91 18.85
N LYS A 194 -22.31 5.65 19.80
CA LYS A 194 -23.07 5.06 20.93
C LYS A 194 -24.33 4.34 20.47
N ARG A 195 -24.86 4.68 19.28
CA ARG A 195 -25.98 3.98 18.63
C ARG A 195 -25.67 2.52 18.31
N ILE A 196 -24.39 2.17 18.16
CA ILE A 196 -23.95 0.80 17.83
C ILE A 196 -23.63 0.03 19.10
N SER A 197 -23.05 0.69 20.10
CA SER A 197 -22.81 0.12 21.43
C SER A 197 -22.75 1.22 22.48
N ALA A 198 -23.63 1.15 23.47
CA ALA A 198 -23.70 2.13 24.56
C ALA A 198 -22.44 2.14 25.44
N HIS A 199 -21.72 1.01 25.51
CA HIS A 199 -20.55 0.83 26.38
C HIS A 199 -19.21 1.17 25.71
N LEU A 200 -19.25 1.70 24.49
CA LEU A 200 -18.04 2.07 23.77
C LEU A 200 -17.50 3.39 24.33
N LYS A 201 -16.21 3.44 24.67
CA LYS A 201 -15.50 4.63 25.14
C LYS A 201 -14.65 5.22 24.01
N TYR A 202 -14.64 6.55 23.91
CA TYR A 202 -13.80 7.29 22.97
C TYR A 202 -12.47 7.66 23.66
N PRO A 203 -11.31 7.18 23.17
CA PRO A 203 -10.02 7.61 23.68
C PRO A 203 -9.68 9.04 23.26
N HIS A 204 -9.21 9.86 24.20
CA HIS A 204 -8.80 11.25 23.93
C HIS A 204 -7.70 11.36 22.86
N HIS A 205 -6.73 10.43 22.86
CA HIS A 205 -5.61 10.41 21.91
C HIS A 205 -5.92 9.67 20.59
N LEU A 206 -7.18 9.31 20.33
CA LEU A 206 -7.54 8.60 19.10
C LEU A 206 -7.12 9.36 17.82
N PRO A 207 -7.29 10.71 17.72
CA PRO A 207 -6.88 11.42 16.53
C PRO A 207 -5.36 11.35 16.26
N ASP A 208 -4.56 11.49 17.31
CA ASP A 208 -3.09 11.42 17.22
C ASP A 208 -2.62 9.99 16.90
N GLN A 209 -3.28 8.99 17.48
CA GLN A 209 -3.02 7.59 17.19
C GLN A 209 -3.29 7.27 15.70
N VAL A 210 -4.40 7.76 15.14
CA VAL A 210 -4.71 7.59 13.71
C VAL A 210 -3.64 8.27 12.85
N ALA A 211 -3.24 9.50 13.17
CA ALA A 211 -2.18 10.23 12.45
C ALA A 211 -0.86 9.44 12.43
N HIS A 212 -0.43 8.95 13.60
CA HIS A 212 0.76 8.13 13.76
C HIS A 212 0.70 6.85 12.93
N LEU A 213 -0.42 6.12 12.97
CA LEU A 213 -0.59 4.89 12.19
C LEU A 213 -0.61 5.14 10.68
N LEU A 214 -1.11 6.29 10.23
CA LEU A 214 -1.05 6.68 8.81
C LEU A 214 0.40 6.96 8.38
N ARG A 215 1.21 7.63 9.20
CA ARG A 215 2.64 7.84 8.95
C ARG A 215 3.40 6.51 8.90
N LEU A 216 3.13 5.61 9.86
CA LEU A 216 3.70 4.27 9.86
C LEU A 216 3.30 3.48 8.61
N ARG A 217 2.06 3.65 8.12
CA ARG A 217 1.63 3.00 6.88
C ARG A 217 2.51 3.44 5.70
N VAL A 218 2.88 4.71 5.60
CA VAL A 218 3.81 5.19 4.55
C VAL A 218 5.16 4.49 4.66
N LEU A 219 5.72 4.39 5.88
CA LEU A 219 7.01 3.70 6.11
C LEU A 219 6.95 2.21 5.74
N GLN A 220 5.85 1.53 6.08
CA GLN A 220 5.64 0.12 5.75
C GLN A 220 5.56 -0.10 4.23
N GLU A 221 4.86 0.76 3.49
CA GLU A 221 4.79 0.64 2.03
C GLU A 221 6.15 0.89 1.38
N LEU A 222 6.93 1.85 1.88
CA LEU A 222 8.30 2.10 1.42
C LEU A 222 9.24 0.92 1.70
N GLU A 223 9.11 0.28 2.86
CA GLU A 223 9.85 -0.94 3.20
C GLU A 223 9.53 -2.07 2.21
N LEU A 224 8.25 -2.29 1.89
CA LEU A 224 7.81 -3.30 0.92
C LEU A 224 8.35 -3.03 -0.48
N VAL A 225 8.35 -1.77 -0.92
CA VAL A 225 8.96 -1.37 -2.19
C VAL A 225 10.46 -1.65 -2.18
N THR A 226 11.14 -1.34 -1.07
CA THR A 226 12.57 -1.60 -0.89
C THR A 226 12.88 -3.10 -0.99
N GLU A 227 12.17 -3.94 -0.23
CA GLU A 227 12.34 -5.40 -0.24
C GLU A 227 12.12 -5.97 -1.64
N ARG A 228 11.11 -5.48 -2.36
CA ARG A 228 10.79 -5.96 -3.72
C ARG A 228 11.87 -5.58 -4.72
N LEU A 229 12.43 -4.37 -4.63
CA LEU A 229 13.54 -3.93 -5.48
C LEU A 229 14.84 -4.67 -5.14
N GLU A 230 15.15 -4.89 -3.86
CA GLU A 230 16.29 -5.71 -3.43
C GLU A 230 16.14 -7.18 -3.84
N TRP A 231 14.92 -7.71 -3.86
CA TRP A 231 14.68 -9.04 -4.41
C TRP A 231 14.88 -9.07 -5.93
N ALA A 232 14.46 -8.02 -6.65
CA ALA A 232 14.70 -7.89 -8.07
C ALA A 232 16.20 -7.80 -8.41
N THR A 233 16.99 -7.07 -7.61
CA THR A 233 18.46 -6.99 -7.79
C THR A 233 19.12 -8.36 -7.63
N ARG A 234 18.72 -9.14 -6.62
CA ARG A 234 19.31 -10.47 -6.35
C ARG A 234 18.85 -11.54 -7.35
N SER A 235 17.59 -11.47 -7.79
CA SER A 235 17.01 -12.49 -8.67
C SER A 235 17.29 -12.23 -10.16
N GLY A 236 17.76 -11.04 -10.54
CA GLY A 236 17.90 -10.62 -11.93
C GLY A 236 16.57 -10.55 -12.70
N ARG A 237 15.43 -10.67 -12.01
CA ARG A 237 14.10 -10.57 -12.62
C ARG A 237 13.73 -9.10 -12.81
N ASN A 238 12.94 -8.83 -13.85
CA ASN A 238 12.48 -7.48 -14.20
C ASN A 238 13.61 -6.48 -14.54
N LEU A 239 14.79 -6.97 -14.92
CA LEU A 239 15.90 -6.14 -15.39
C LEU A 239 15.60 -5.43 -16.72
N ALA A 240 14.59 -5.84 -17.48
CA ALA A 240 14.34 -5.35 -18.84
C ALA A 240 13.76 -3.92 -18.93
N ASN A 241 13.67 -3.18 -17.82
CA ASN A 241 12.89 -1.95 -17.75
C ASN A 241 13.66 -0.81 -17.08
N ASP A 242 13.98 0.24 -17.85
CA ASP A 242 14.68 1.45 -17.37
C ASP A 242 13.78 2.39 -16.54
N ALA A 243 12.49 2.07 -16.38
CA ALA A 243 11.60 2.90 -15.59
C ALA A 243 12.05 2.98 -14.11
N VAL A 244 12.24 4.21 -13.62
CA VAL A 244 12.76 4.50 -12.29
C VAL A 244 11.60 4.69 -11.31
N VAL A 245 11.60 3.91 -10.22
CA VAL A 245 10.60 4.02 -9.14
C VAL A 245 10.80 5.30 -8.32
N LEU A 246 12.06 5.61 -7.97
CA LEU A 246 12.42 6.74 -7.14
C LEU A 246 13.66 7.43 -7.71
N ARG A 247 13.57 8.75 -7.88
CA ARG A 247 14.68 9.61 -8.33
C ARG A 247 14.98 10.65 -7.27
N ARG A 248 16.26 10.98 -7.10
CA ARG A 248 16.68 12.16 -6.32
C ARG A 248 16.86 13.34 -7.26
N LEU A 249 16.20 14.46 -6.98
CA LEU A 249 16.29 15.65 -7.83
C LEU A 249 17.64 16.35 -7.63
N SER A 250 18.18 16.95 -8.69
CA SER A 250 19.33 17.87 -8.58
C SER A 250 18.90 19.18 -7.89
N ARG A 251 19.86 19.98 -7.40
CA ARG A 251 19.54 21.31 -6.85
C ARG A 251 18.96 22.26 -7.90
N GLU A 252 19.39 22.14 -9.15
CA GLU A 252 18.89 22.93 -10.28
C GLU A 252 17.45 22.53 -10.61
N GLU A 253 17.17 21.22 -10.73
CA GLU A 253 15.82 20.70 -10.96
C GLU A 253 14.87 21.11 -9.83
N TRP A 254 15.32 21.00 -8.58
CA TRP A 254 14.56 21.44 -7.43
C TRP A 254 14.34 22.96 -7.42
N GLY A 255 15.35 23.74 -7.79
CA GLY A 255 15.26 25.20 -7.91
C GLY A 255 14.25 25.62 -8.98
N LEU A 256 14.32 25.01 -10.16
CA LEU A 256 13.38 25.22 -11.26
C LEU A 256 11.96 24.84 -10.86
N MET A 257 11.76 23.66 -10.24
CA MET A 257 10.43 23.23 -9.81
C MET A 257 9.86 24.16 -8.73
N LYS A 258 10.70 24.73 -7.86
CA LYS A 258 10.27 25.70 -6.85
C LYS A 258 9.88 27.05 -7.48
N THR A 259 10.58 27.49 -8.54
CA THR A 259 10.26 28.76 -9.21
C THR A 259 9.06 28.64 -10.14
N THR A 260 8.97 27.56 -10.92
CA THR A 260 7.88 27.35 -11.89
C THR A 260 6.61 26.81 -11.23
N LYS A 261 6.72 26.14 -10.07
CA LYS A 261 5.65 25.34 -9.45
C LYS A 261 5.08 24.27 -10.37
N THR A 262 5.86 23.84 -11.36
CA THR A 262 5.48 22.80 -12.32
C THR A 262 6.45 21.63 -12.30
N ILE A 263 5.93 20.41 -12.51
CA ILE A 263 6.74 19.19 -12.55
C ILE A 263 6.89 18.73 -14.01
N PRO A 264 8.13 18.62 -14.54
CA PRO A 264 8.40 18.19 -15.92
C PRO A 264 8.32 16.67 -16.14
N TYR A 265 7.67 15.94 -15.24
CA TYR A 265 7.66 14.49 -15.23
C TYR A 265 6.23 13.96 -15.20
N GLN A 266 5.80 13.34 -16.31
CA GLN A 266 4.43 12.81 -16.44
C GLN A 266 4.13 11.63 -15.50
N SER A 267 5.15 10.85 -15.14
CA SER A 267 4.99 9.72 -14.21
C SER A 267 5.13 10.11 -12.73
N ALA A 268 5.30 11.40 -12.44
CA ALA A 268 5.41 11.91 -11.07
C ALA A 268 4.10 11.75 -10.32
N ILE A 269 4.19 11.26 -9.08
CA ILE A 269 3.02 11.06 -8.23
C ILE A 269 3.15 11.70 -6.86
N ALA A 270 4.36 11.82 -6.35
CA ALA A 270 4.63 12.58 -5.14
C ALA A 270 6.06 13.09 -5.16
N VAL A 271 6.28 14.26 -4.57
CA VAL A 271 7.60 14.77 -4.25
C VAL A 271 7.75 14.81 -2.73
N LEU A 272 8.86 14.30 -2.21
CA LEU A 272 9.16 14.27 -0.78
C LEU A 272 10.41 15.13 -0.52
N ILE A 273 10.27 16.20 0.27
CA ILE A 273 11.42 16.99 0.74
C ILE A 273 11.89 16.41 2.07
N LEU A 274 13.05 15.75 2.06
CA LEU A 274 13.59 15.07 3.23
C LEU A 274 15.07 15.41 3.44
N PRO A 275 15.37 16.47 4.23
CA PRO A 275 16.73 16.68 4.69
C PRO A 275 17.18 15.51 5.59
N PRO A 276 18.49 15.18 5.60
CA PRO A 276 19.01 14.17 6.52
C PRO A 276 18.74 14.61 7.97
N PRO A 277 18.38 13.68 8.87
CA PRO A 277 18.14 14.02 10.25
C PRO A 277 19.42 14.58 10.90
N ASN A 278 19.29 15.70 11.61
CA ASN A 278 20.38 16.30 12.37
C ASN A 278 20.86 15.33 13.46
N LYS A 279 22.14 15.44 13.81
CA LYS A 279 22.68 14.76 14.99
C LYS A 279 22.10 15.42 16.23
N ASP A 280 21.77 14.63 17.25
CA ASP A 280 21.33 15.20 18.52
C ASP A 280 22.46 16.04 19.12
N PRO A 281 22.18 17.25 19.62
CA PRO A 281 23.23 18.16 20.10
C PRO A 281 23.98 17.59 21.31
N VAL A 282 23.26 16.84 22.16
CA VAL A 282 23.81 16.23 23.37
C VAL A 282 24.59 14.95 23.04
N THR A 283 23.98 14.00 22.34
CA THR A 283 24.59 12.68 22.12
C THR A 283 25.54 12.65 20.91
N LYS A 284 25.48 13.67 20.03
CA LYS A 284 26.17 13.75 18.73
C LYS A 284 25.88 12.56 17.79
N LYS A 285 24.93 11.70 18.14
CA LYS A 285 24.50 10.55 17.33
C LYS A 285 23.31 10.97 16.47
N ARG A 286 23.15 10.29 15.33
CA ARG A 286 21.92 10.42 14.52
C ARG A 286 20.80 9.64 15.21
N PRO A 287 19.55 10.13 15.14
CA PRO A 287 18.41 9.40 15.70
C PRO A 287 18.30 8.01 15.06
N GLN A 288 18.00 7.01 15.88
CA GLN A 288 17.79 5.64 15.39
C GLN A 288 16.45 5.56 14.67
N PRO A 289 16.37 4.86 13.52
CA PRO A 289 15.11 4.64 12.84
C PRO A 289 14.16 3.81 13.70
N SER A 290 12.89 4.23 13.79
CA SER A 290 11.85 3.49 14.50
C SER A 290 10.62 3.30 13.63
N MET A 291 10.06 2.07 13.66
CA MET A 291 8.77 1.71 13.06
C MET A 291 7.79 1.16 14.12
N SER A 292 7.99 1.56 15.38
CA SER A 292 7.13 1.12 16.48
C SER A 292 5.69 1.60 16.28
N ALA A 293 4.73 0.70 16.51
CA ALA A 293 3.30 1.02 16.53
C ALA A 293 2.89 1.90 17.72
N LEU A 294 3.74 1.95 18.76
CA LEU A 294 3.55 2.83 19.91
C LEU A 294 3.84 4.29 19.50
N PRO A 295 3.14 5.27 20.09
CA PRO A 295 3.37 6.67 19.79
C PRO A 295 4.84 7.05 20.08
N PRO A 296 5.47 7.84 19.21
CA PRO A 296 6.84 8.28 19.39
C PRO A 296 6.96 9.24 20.58
N THR A 297 8.03 9.13 21.35
CA THR A 297 8.36 10.07 22.43
C THR A 297 9.21 11.25 21.95
N ASP A 298 9.68 11.22 20.71
CA ASP A 298 10.64 12.15 20.11
C ASP A 298 10.00 13.10 19.09
N GLU A 299 8.76 13.54 19.34
CA GLU A 299 8.10 14.53 18.49
C GLU A 299 8.76 15.90 18.64
N ASP A 300 9.23 16.44 17.51
CA ASP A 300 9.83 17.77 17.43
C ASP A 300 8.94 18.63 16.55
N ARG A 301 8.16 19.52 17.18
CA ARG A 301 7.25 20.44 16.49
C ARG A 301 7.87 21.84 16.53
N PRO A 302 8.62 22.24 15.49
CA PRO A 302 9.05 23.63 15.39
C PRO A 302 7.81 24.54 15.34
N GLU A 303 7.92 25.76 15.88
CA GLU A 303 6.80 26.72 15.94
C GLU A 303 6.31 27.12 14.54
N ASN A 304 7.24 27.25 13.59
CA ASN A 304 6.95 27.63 12.21
C ASN A 304 7.10 26.41 11.28
N LEU A 305 6.02 25.64 11.16
CA LEU A 305 5.96 24.49 10.25
C LEU A 305 5.58 24.94 8.84
N PRO A 306 6.25 24.45 7.79
CA PRO A 306 5.74 24.56 6.43
C PRO A 306 4.42 23.80 6.30
N PRO A 307 3.60 24.07 5.26
CA PRO A 307 2.43 23.24 4.98
C PRO A 307 2.82 21.76 4.88
N LEU A 308 1.90 20.87 5.21
CA LEU A 308 2.15 19.43 5.13
C LEU A 308 2.40 19.02 3.69
N SER A 309 1.61 19.56 2.77
CA SER A 309 1.83 19.43 1.34
C SER A 309 1.37 20.62 0.50
N GLU A 310 2.07 20.85 -0.60
CA GLU A 310 1.69 21.80 -1.64
C GLU A 310 1.36 21.03 -2.93
N LEU A 311 0.30 21.41 -3.64
CA LEU A 311 -0.07 20.77 -4.91
C LEU A 311 0.63 21.47 -6.07
N LEU A 312 1.40 20.73 -6.86
CA LEU A 312 2.15 21.22 -8.02
C LEU A 312 1.50 20.74 -9.31
N SER A 313 1.37 21.60 -10.31
CA SER A 313 0.83 21.23 -11.62
C SER A 313 1.85 20.43 -12.43
N ILE A 314 1.41 19.44 -13.21
CA ILE A 314 2.28 18.76 -14.18
C ILE A 314 2.38 19.63 -15.44
N SER A 315 3.59 19.89 -15.95
CA SER A 315 3.75 20.55 -17.25
C SER A 315 3.38 19.55 -18.36
N SER A 316 2.12 19.55 -18.78
CA SER A 316 1.66 18.70 -19.87
C SER A 316 1.46 19.55 -21.12
N ASP A 317 2.45 19.54 -22.00
CA ASP A 317 2.35 20.16 -23.33
C ASP A 317 1.48 19.33 -24.29
N THR A 318 1.00 18.16 -23.86
CA THR A 318 0.48 17.11 -24.76
C THR A 318 -1.04 17.06 -24.88
N PHE A 319 -1.78 17.82 -24.08
CA PHE A 319 -3.25 17.86 -24.18
C PHE A 319 -3.69 19.31 -24.40
N PRO A 320 -4.03 19.71 -25.63
CA PRO A 320 -4.71 20.98 -25.83
C PRO A 320 -6.00 20.93 -25.02
N ASP A 321 -6.11 21.85 -24.08
CA ASP A 321 -7.11 21.96 -23.02
C ASP A 321 -8.46 22.42 -23.60
N GLU A 322 -8.95 21.75 -24.65
CA GLU A 322 -10.08 22.26 -25.46
C GLU A 322 -11.42 22.14 -24.75
N THR A 323 -11.52 21.37 -23.67
CA THR A 323 -12.79 21.19 -22.96
C THR A 323 -12.85 21.85 -21.59
N GLY A 324 -11.72 22.15 -20.93
CA GLY A 324 -11.70 22.80 -19.61
C GLY A 324 -12.52 22.13 -18.50
N MET A 325 -13.07 20.93 -18.75
CA MET A 325 -14.05 20.29 -17.87
C MET A 325 -13.43 19.51 -16.71
N LEU A 326 -12.15 19.14 -16.81
CA LEU A 326 -11.47 18.33 -15.81
C LEU A 326 -10.33 19.13 -15.15
N PRO A 327 -10.20 19.07 -13.81
CA PRO A 327 -9.09 19.70 -13.12
C PRO A 327 -7.77 19.11 -13.61
N ARG A 328 -6.76 19.96 -13.74
CA ARG A 328 -5.42 19.54 -14.13
C ARG A 328 -4.86 18.57 -13.09
N PRO A 329 -4.13 17.52 -13.50
CA PRO A 329 -3.53 16.59 -12.57
C PRO A 329 -2.48 17.33 -11.73
N GLU A 330 -2.66 17.27 -10.41
CA GLU A 330 -1.75 17.86 -9.45
C GLU A 330 -0.98 16.79 -8.68
N VAL A 331 0.27 17.10 -8.38
CA VAL A 331 1.22 16.24 -7.67
C VAL A 331 1.56 16.87 -6.33
N PRO A 332 1.32 16.16 -5.21
CA PRO A 332 1.63 16.68 -3.88
C PRO A 332 3.13 16.67 -3.60
N LEU A 333 3.62 17.82 -3.16
CA LEU A 333 4.93 18.07 -2.59
C LEU A 333 4.83 18.01 -1.06
N TYR A 334 5.35 16.95 -0.44
CA TYR A 334 5.31 16.77 1.01
C TYR A 334 6.56 17.32 1.69
N HIS A 335 6.33 18.07 2.76
CA HIS A 335 7.38 18.48 3.68
C HIS A 335 7.53 17.44 4.80
N SER A 336 8.66 16.73 4.83
CA SER A 336 8.86 15.66 5.81
C SER A 336 8.86 16.13 7.27
N ILE A 337 9.20 17.39 7.54
CA ILE A 337 9.21 17.94 8.91
C ILE A 337 7.78 17.98 9.47
N THR A 338 6.82 18.43 8.67
CA THR A 338 5.39 18.52 9.03
C THR A 338 4.70 17.17 8.91
N ALA A 339 4.97 16.41 7.83
CA ALA A 339 4.36 15.11 7.60
C ALA A 339 4.83 14.04 8.62
N PHE A 340 6.08 14.14 9.08
CA PHE A 340 6.71 13.22 10.04
C PHE A 340 7.38 14.03 11.16
N PRO A 341 6.65 14.40 12.22
CA PRO A 341 7.19 15.21 13.32
C PRO A 341 8.24 14.47 14.16
N SER A 342 8.13 13.15 14.27
CA SER A 342 9.10 12.31 14.99
C SER A 342 10.44 12.20 14.24
N ARG A 343 11.54 12.48 14.94
CA ARG A 343 12.90 12.41 14.38
C ARG A 343 13.28 10.99 13.95
N SER A 344 12.91 9.98 14.73
CA SER A 344 13.15 8.57 14.44
C SER A 344 12.36 8.09 13.21
N GLN A 345 11.13 8.56 13.01
CA GLN A 345 10.38 8.30 11.78
C GLN A 345 11.00 8.96 10.55
N ARG A 346 11.48 10.21 10.66
CA ARG A 346 12.23 10.87 9.57
C ARG A 346 13.52 10.13 9.22
N ALA A 347 14.23 9.61 10.22
CA ALA A 347 15.40 8.78 10.01
C ALA A 347 15.07 7.48 9.27
N ALA A 348 13.98 6.80 9.66
CA ALA A 348 13.49 5.60 8.97
C ALA A 348 13.11 5.91 7.52
N LEU A 349 12.35 7.00 7.29
CA LEU A 349 11.96 7.47 5.96
C LEU A 349 13.19 7.69 5.08
N HIS A 350 14.20 8.39 5.61
CA HIS A 350 15.44 8.69 4.87
C HIS A 350 16.20 7.41 4.51
N ILE A 351 16.30 6.47 5.45
CA ILE A 351 16.95 5.17 5.22
C ILE A 351 16.24 4.37 4.12
N PHE A 352 14.90 4.32 4.11
CA PHE A 352 14.18 3.61 3.06
C PHE A 352 14.36 4.27 1.69
N LEU A 353 14.25 5.60 1.60
CA LEU A 353 14.46 6.30 0.34
C LEU A 353 15.89 6.13 -0.19
N THR A 354 16.91 6.20 0.66
CA THR A 354 18.29 5.94 0.22
C THR A 354 18.51 4.49 -0.17
N ARG A 355 17.92 3.51 0.54
CA ARG A 355 17.98 2.09 0.15
C ARG A 355 17.34 1.85 -1.21
N ILE A 356 16.17 2.43 -1.48
CA ILE A 356 15.52 2.37 -2.79
C ILE A 356 16.45 2.94 -3.87
N LEU A 357 17.06 4.11 -3.65
CA LEU A 357 18.01 4.69 -4.61
C LEU A 357 19.23 3.79 -4.85
N THR A 358 19.76 3.13 -3.82
CA THR A 358 20.89 2.19 -3.98
C THR A 358 20.48 0.96 -4.80
N ALA A 359 19.29 0.40 -4.56
CA ALA A 359 18.76 -0.71 -5.32
C ALA A 359 18.50 -0.31 -6.79
N GLU A 360 17.94 0.87 -7.03
CA GLU A 360 17.74 1.43 -8.38
C GLU A 360 19.05 1.59 -9.15
N ARG A 361 20.09 2.15 -8.51
CA ARG A 361 21.43 2.26 -9.14
C ARG A 361 22.01 0.90 -9.50
N HIS A 362 21.84 -0.08 -8.62
CA HIS A 362 22.31 -1.44 -8.87
C HIS A 362 21.56 -2.10 -10.03
N LEU A 363 20.23 -1.95 -10.09
CA LEU A 363 19.41 -2.45 -11.21
C LEU A 363 19.83 -1.82 -12.55
N LYS A 364 20.09 -0.52 -12.55
CA LYS A 364 20.59 0.18 -13.76
C LYS A 364 21.93 -0.35 -14.23
N ARG A 365 22.88 -0.61 -13.33
CA ARG A 365 24.17 -1.22 -13.67
C ARG A 365 23.99 -2.59 -14.31
N LEU A 366 23.20 -3.46 -13.68
CA LEU A 366 22.88 -4.79 -14.22
C LEU A 366 22.17 -4.73 -15.58
N HIS A 367 21.30 -3.74 -15.79
CA HIS A 367 20.63 -3.54 -17.08
C HIS A 367 21.63 -3.17 -18.19
N ASN A 368 22.52 -2.22 -17.91
CA ASN A 368 23.54 -1.78 -18.86
C ASN A 368 24.53 -2.91 -19.20
N GLU A 369 24.95 -3.67 -18.19
CA GLU A 369 25.80 -4.86 -18.37
C GLU A 369 25.14 -5.90 -19.29
N LYS A 370 23.83 -6.14 -19.12
CA LYS A 370 23.08 -7.11 -19.92
C LYS A 370 22.88 -6.66 -21.38
N ASN A 371 22.70 -5.36 -21.62
CA ASN A 371 22.49 -4.85 -22.98
C ASN A 371 23.79 -4.75 -23.78
N GLY A 372 24.95 -5.08 -23.19
CA GLY A 372 26.23 -5.04 -23.88
C GLY A 372 26.65 -3.63 -24.27
N ASP A 373 26.03 -2.60 -23.68
CA ASP A 373 26.40 -1.21 -23.87
C ASP A 373 27.74 -0.97 -23.17
N LYS A 374 28.83 -1.32 -23.86
CA LYS A 374 30.21 -1.11 -23.42
C LYS A 374 30.59 0.38 -23.40
N SER A 375 29.65 1.28 -23.68
CA SER A 375 29.73 2.72 -23.41
C SER A 375 29.69 3.04 -21.90
N VAL A 376 30.30 2.17 -21.09
CA VAL A 376 30.52 2.37 -19.66
C VAL A 376 31.46 3.55 -19.52
N ILE A 377 30.86 4.73 -19.39
CA ILE A 377 31.49 5.88 -18.76
C ILE A 377 32.06 5.32 -17.43
N PRO A 378 33.39 5.33 -17.24
CA PRO A 378 34.03 4.78 -16.04
C PRO A 378 33.33 5.31 -14.80
N ALA A 379 33.19 4.49 -13.75
CA ALA A 379 32.58 4.92 -12.49
C ALA A 379 33.18 6.24 -11.95
N GLU A 380 34.44 6.52 -12.31
CA GLU A 380 35.18 7.76 -12.02
C GLU A 380 34.59 9.02 -12.70
N LYS A 381 33.96 8.91 -13.87
CA LYS A 381 33.26 10.02 -14.54
C LYS A 381 31.82 10.24 -14.04
N PHE A 382 31.23 9.26 -13.35
CA PHE A 382 29.98 9.51 -12.59
C PHE A 382 30.21 10.42 -11.38
N GLU A 383 31.43 10.45 -10.84
CA GLU A 383 31.84 11.45 -9.85
C GLU A 383 32.13 12.82 -10.49
N ALA A 384 32.47 12.90 -11.78
CA ALA A 384 32.60 14.20 -12.46
C ALA A 384 31.24 14.90 -12.71
N PHE A 385 30.12 14.16 -12.75
CA PHE A 385 28.77 14.73 -12.67
C PHE A 385 28.38 15.20 -11.24
N SER A 386 29.28 15.08 -10.25
CA SER A 386 29.06 15.54 -8.86
C SER A 386 29.11 17.06 -8.69
N VAL A 387 29.39 17.83 -9.74
CA VAL A 387 29.26 19.30 -9.69
C VAL A 387 27.82 19.69 -9.30
N ASN A 388 26.84 18.91 -9.74
CA ASN A 388 25.44 19.11 -9.37
C ASN A 388 25.12 18.41 -8.05
N LYS A 389 25.46 19.11 -6.95
CA LYS A 389 25.11 18.72 -5.58
C LYS A 389 23.66 18.25 -5.53
N SER A 390 23.43 16.99 -5.15
CA SER A 390 22.08 16.42 -5.04
C SER A 390 21.23 17.20 -4.04
N SER A 391 19.95 17.45 -4.37
CA SER A 391 19.02 18.12 -3.45
C SER A 391 18.54 17.18 -2.33
N HIS A 392 17.68 17.68 -1.45
CA HIS A 392 16.96 16.86 -0.46
C HIS A 392 15.59 16.42 -0.95
N ALA A 393 15.26 16.68 -2.21
CA ALA A 393 13.98 16.32 -2.80
C ALA A 393 14.07 14.97 -3.52
N PHE A 394 13.09 14.11 -3.24
CA PHE A 394 12.92 12.80 -3.83
C PHE A 394 11.62 12.80 -4.64
N LEU A 395 11.71 12.39 -5.90
CA LEU A 395 10.58 12.25 -6.81
C LEU A 395 10.17 10.77 -6.86
N LEU A 396 8.94 10.50 -6.47
CA LEU A 396 8.31 9.19 -6.58
C LEU A 396 7.54 9.10 -7.90
N CYS A 397 7.83 8.07 -8.69
CA CYS A 397 7.16 7.82 -9.95
C CYS A 397 6.27 6.57 -9.88
N SER A 398 5.11 6.60 -10.53
CA SER A 398 4.41 5.37 -10.93
C SER A 398 3.90 5.48 -12.34
N ASP A 399 4.16 4.43 -13.09
CA ASP A 399 3.70 4.17 -14.45
C ASP A 399 3.45 2.65 -14.58
N ALA A 400 2.94 2.21 -15.73
CA ALA A 400 2.67 0.79 -15.98
C ALA A 400 3.94 -0.08 -15.82
N LYS A 401 5.12 0.51 -16.05
CA LYS A 401 6.43 -0.14 -16.07
C LYS A 401 7.00 -0.33 -14.66
N THR A 402 6.96 0.70 -13.82
CA THR A 402 7.44 0.73 -12.43
C THR A 402 6.61 -0.19 -11.53
N VAL A 403 5.29 -0.31 -11.74
CA VAL A 403 4.40 -1.19 -10.96
C VAL A 403 4.87 -2.65 -10.92
N GLN A 404 5.48 -3.14 -12.00
CA GLN A 404 6.02 -4.49 -12.06
C GLN A 404 7.26 -4.67 -11.17
N ARG A 405 8.05 -3.60 -11.00
CA ARG A 405 9.26 -3.57 -10.17
C ARG A 405 8.94 -3.31 -8.70
N GLY A 406 8.12 -2.31 -8.41
CA GLY A 406 7.72 -1.90 -7.07
C GLY A 406 6.37 -1.21 -7.09
N ASP A 407 5.54 -1.45 -6.08
CA ASP A 407 4.20 -0.85 -6.01
C ASP A 407 4.23 0.55 -5.37
N THR A 408 4.69 1.55 -6.12
CA THR A 408 4.77 2.95 -5.65
C THR A 408 3.42 3.61 -5.49
N ALA A 409 2.41 3.17 -6.24
CA ALA A 409 1.04 3.66 -6.09
C ALA A 409 0.46 3.34 -4.70
N ALA A 410 0.88 2.24 -4.06
CA ALA A 410 0.51 1.94 -2.67
C ALA A 410 1.11 2.96 -1.67
N VAL A 411 2.37 3.37 -1.88
CA VAL A 411 3.03 4.44 -1.11
C VAL A 411 2.30 5.77 -1.32
N ALA A 412 2.02 6.13 -2.57
CA ALA A 412 1.29 7.33 -2.92
C ALA A 412 -0.11 7.37 -2.30
N LYS A 413 -0.81 6.24 -2.30
CA LYS A 413 -2.10 6.11 -1.60
C LYS A 413 -1.98 6.37 -0.11
N ALA A 414 -0.95 5.82 0.55
CA ALA A 414 -0.72 6.07 1.97
C ALA A 414 -0.41 7.55 2.26
N LEU A 415 0.39 8.20 1.41
CA LEU A 415 0.68 9.63 1.48
C LEU A 415 -0.58 10.49 1.30
N TRP A 416 -1.42 10.17 0.31
CA TRP A 416 -2.70 10.85 0.10
C TRP A 416 -3.64 10.71 1.29
N ARG A 417 -3.70 9.54 1.93
CA ARG A 417 -4.49 9.35 3.16
C ARG A 417 -3.97 10.19 4.31
N LEU A 418 -2.64 10.29 4.47
CA LEU A 418 -2.03 11.19 5.45
C LEU A 418 -2.41 12.66 5.17
N ARG A 419 -2.32 13.10 3.91
CA ARG A 419 -2.72 14.45 3.47
C ARG A 419 -4.18 14.78 3.78
N MET A 420 -5.09 13.89 3.38
CA MET A 420 -6.53 14.06 3.61
C MET A 420 -6.85 14.14 5.11
N TYR A 421 -6.17 13.31 5.92
CA TYR A 421 -6.36 13.28 7.35
C TYR A 421 -5.98 14.60 8.02
N GLU A 422 -4.82 15.15 7.70
CA GLU A 422 -4.25 16.35 8.33
C GLU A 422 -4.80 17.68 7.77
N SER A 423 -5.95 17.66 7.09
CA SER A 423 -6.81 18.82 6.75
C SER A 423 -6.54 19.61 5.45
N GLU A 424 -5.58 19.23 4.62
CA GLU A 424 -5.35 19.90 3.32
C GLU A 424 -6.23 19.37 2.16
N GLY A 425 -6.97 18.28 2.37
CA GLY A 425 -7.76 17.64 1.31
C GLY A 425 -9.20 18.14 1.17
N TRP A 426 -9.75 18.80 2.19
CA TRP A 426 -11.19 19.08 2.30
C TRP A 426 -11.52 20.58 2.48
N SER A 427 -10.52 21.46 2.54
CA SER A 427 -10.67 22.86 2.96
C SER A 427 -10.99 23.86 1.83
N THR A 428 -11.35 23.39 0.63
CA THR A 428 -11.55 24.25 -0.55
C THR A 428 -12.91 24.04 -1.22
N THR A 429 -13.98 24.15 -0.43
CA THR A 429 -15.34 24.42 -0.94
C THR A 429 -16.04 25.39 -0.03
#